data_AF-A0A7L2AYQ8-F1
#
_entry.id   AF-A0A7L2AYQ8-F1
#
_cell.length_a   1.000
_cell.length_b   1.000
_cell.length_c   1.000
_cell.angle_alpha   90.00
_cell.angle_beta   90.00
_cell.angle_gamma   90.00
#
_symmetry.space_group_name_H-M   'P 1'
#
loop_
_entity.id
_entity.type
_entity.pdbx_description
1 polymer ?
#
loop_
_entity_poly.entity_id
_entity_poly.type
_entity_poly.pdbx_seq_one_letter_code
_entity_poly.pdbx_strand_id
1 'polypeptide(L)'
;GFSSVVALGASIICNKIPGLAPRQRAICQSRPDAIIVIGEGSQMGINECQFQFRNGRWNCSALGERTVFGKELKVGSREAAFTYAIIAAGVAHAITAACTQGNLSDCGCDKEKQGQYHKEEGWKWGGCSADIRYGIGFAKVFVDAREIKQNARTLMNLHNNEAGRKILEENMKLECKCHGVSGSCTTKTCWTTLPKFRELGYILKDKYNEAVQVEPVRASRNKRPTFLKIKKPLSYRKPMDTDLVYIEKSPNYCEEDPVTGSVGTQGRMCNKTAQQSNGCDLMCCGRGYNTHQYSRVWQCNCKFHWCCYVKCNTCSERTEVYTCK
;
A
#
# COMPACT_ATOMS: atom_id res chain seq x y z
N GLY A 1 16.48 -4.11 -28.37
CA GLY A 1 15.94 -5.48 -28.22
C GLY A 1 16.93 -6.31 -27.44
N PHE A 2 16.48 -7.12 -26.49
CA PHE A 2 17.35 -7.95 -25.65
C PHE A 2 18.08 -9.03 -26.46
N SER A 3 19.29 -9.42 -26.04
CA SER A 3 19.97 -10.61 -26.54
C SER A 3 19.10 -11.86 -26.32
N SER A 4 19.14 -12.83 -27.24
CA SER A 4 18.32 -14.06 -27.21
C SER A 4 18.46 -14.85 -25.90
N VAL A 5 19.65 -14.81 -25.28
CA VAL A 5 19.93 -15.45 -23.99
C VAL A 5 19.24 -14.73 -22.83
N VAL A 6 19.22 -13.39 -22.84
CA VAL A 6 18.53 -12.58 -21.82
C VAL A 6 17.01 -12.73 -21.95
N ALA A 7 16.50 -12.80 -23.18
CA ALA A 7 15.09 -13.07 -23.44
C ALA A 7 14.66 -14.48 -22.98
N LEU A 8 15.50 -15.51 -23.19
CA LEU A 8 15.25 -16.86 -22.67
C LEU A 8 15.26 -16.89 -21.13
N GLY A 9 16.24 -16.23 -20.49
CA GLY A 9 16.35 -16.13 -19.04
C GLY A 9 15.15 -15.43 -18.40
N ALA A 10 14.71 -14.30 -18.98
CA ALA A 10 13.52 -13.57 -18.55
C ALA A 10 12.25 -14.42 -18.67
N SER A 11 12.09 -15.15 -19.77
CA SER A 11 10.94 -16.04 -19.98
C SER A 11 10.86 -17.16 -18.93
N ILE A 12 12.00 -17.78 -18.58
CA ILE A 12 12.05 -18.84 -17.57
C ILE A 12 11.70 -18.29 -16.18
N ILE A 13 12.24 -17.13 -15.80
CA ILE A 13 11.99 -16.51 -14.50
C ILE A 13 10.52 -16.10 -14.38
N CYS A 14 10.00 -15.33 -15.33
CA CYS A 14 8.64 -14.79 -15.28
C CYS A 14 7.54 -15.87 -15.27
N ASN A 15 7.78 -17.01 -15.93
CA ASN A 15 6.83 -18.13 -15.93
C ASN A 15 6.79 -18.87 -14.59
N LYS A 16 7.87 -18.84 -13.81
CA LYS A 16 7.96 -19.49 -12.49
C LYS A 16 7.41 -18.63 -11.35
N ILE A 17 7.17 -17.33 -11.55
CA ILE A 17 6.63 -16.47 -10.50
C ILE A 17 5.16 -16.83 -10.22
N PRO A 18 4.84 -17.31 -9.01
CA PRO A 18 3.47 -17.70 -8.67
C PRO A 18 2.55 -16.49 -8.60
N GLY A 19 1.36 -16.63 -9.17
CA GLY A 19 0.29 -15.64 -9.07
C GLY A 19 0.33 -14.49 -10.08
N LEU A 20 1.29 -14.47 -11.03
CA LEU A 20 1.21 -13.57 -12.19
C LEU A 20 0.11 -14.01 -13.16
N ALA A 21 -0.75 -13.06 -13.55
CA ALA A 21 -1.71 -13.25 -14.63
C ALA A 21 -1.00 -13.31 -16.00
N PRO A 22 -1.61 -13.90 -17.05
CA PRO A 22 -0.98 -14.03 -18.37
C PRO A 22 -0.44 -12.71 -18.95
N ARG A 23 -1.21 -11.61 -18.84
CA ARG A 23 -0.77 -10.28 -19.28
C ARG A 23 0.39 -9.72 -18.43
N GLN A 24 0.40 -10.00 -17.12
CA GLN A 24 1.50 -9.62 -16.24
C GLN A 24 2.79 -10.38 -16.57
N ARG A 25 2.68 -11.65 -17.00
CA ARG A 25 3.84 -12.43 -17.48
C ARG A 25 4.43 -11.84 -18.74
N ALA A 26 3.61 -11.42 -19.70
CA ALA A 26 4.09 -10.76 -20.91
C ALA A 26 4.84 -9.45 -20.60
N ILE A 27 4.35 -8.66 -19.64
CA ILE A 27 5.04 -7.45 -19.16
C ILE A 27 6.35 -7.80 -18.45
N CYS A 28 6.36 -8.84 -17.61
CA CYS A 28 7.59 -9.31 -16.96
C CYS A 28 8.63 -9.76 -17.99
N GLN A 29 8.22 -10.44 -19.07
CA GLN A 29 9.12 -10.88 -20.12
C GLN A 29 9.73 -9.71 -20.91
N SER A 30 8.98 -8.62 -21.09
CA SER A 30 9.50 -7.41 -21.76
C SER A 30 10.32 -6.52 -20.83
N ARG A 31 10.02 -6.53 -19.52
CA ARG A 31 10.67 -5.72 -18.48
C ARG A 31 11.00 -6.56 -17.25
N PRO A 32 11.98 -7.49 -17.36
CA PRO A 32 12.33 -8.38 -16.26
C PRO A 32 13.08 -7.65 -15.13
N ASP A 33 13.73 -6.52 -15.43
CA ASP A 33 14.33 -5.60 -14.46
C ASP A 33 13.29 -5.03 -13.48
N ALA A 34 12.10 -4.73 -14.00
CA ALA A 34 11.04 -4.10 -13.22
C ALA A 34 10.28 -5.05 -12.29
N ILE A 35 10.30 -6.37 -12.54
CA ILE A 35 9.45 -7.30 -11.76
C ILE A 35 9.86 -7.37 -10.28
N ILE A 36 11.16 -7.22 -9.99
CA ILE A 36 11.67 -7.20 -8.62
C ILE A 36 11.13 -5.97 -7.90
N VAL A 37 11.27 -4.79 -8.50
CA VAL A 37 10.77 -3.51 -7.97
C VAL A 37 9.24 -3.55 -7.78
N ILE A 38 8.51 -4.14 -8.72
CA ILE A 38 7.05 -4.32 -8.59
C ILE A 38 6.70 -5.25 -7.42
N GLY A 39 7.47 -6.32 -7.22
CA GLY A 39 7.33 -7.22 -6.07
C GLY A 39 7.57 -6.49 -4.75
N GLU A 40 8.64 -5.70 -4.66
CA GLU A 40 8.97 -4.87 -3.51
C GLU A 40 7.88 -3.84 -3.21
N GLY A 41 7.36 -3.16 -4.23
CA GLY A 41 6.26 -2.20 -4.07
C GLY A 41 4.95 -2.87 -3.63
N SER A 42 4.67 -4.08 -4.13
CA SER A 42 3.52 -4.88 -3.68
C SER A 42 3.66 -5.28 -2.21
N GLN A 43 4.86 -5.74 -1.81
CA GLN A 43 5.15 -6.10 -0.42
C GLN A 43 5.10 -4.87 0.50
N MET A 44 5.58 -3.72 0.05
CA MET A 44 5.47 -2.45 0.77
C MET A 44 4.00 -2.11 1.06
N GLY A 45 3.12 -2.25 0.07
CA GLY A 45 1.68 -2.07 0.24
C GLY A 45 1.05 -3.05 1.23
N ILE A 46 1.42 -4.34 1.16
CA ILE A 46 0.93 -5.37 2.10
C ILE A 46 1.39 -5.10 3.54
N ASN A 47 2.67 -4.76 3.72
CA ASN A 47 3.22 -4.44 5.04
C ASN A 47 2.52 -3.23 5.67
N GLU A 48 2.26 -2.20 4.86
CA GLU A 48 1.54 -1.02 5.35
C GLU A 48 0.07 -1.34 5.65
N CYS A 49 -0.57 -2.19 4.85
CA CYS A 49 -1.91 -2.69 5.14
C CYS A 49 -1.98 -3.45 6.47
N GLN A 50 -1.05 -4.37 6.73
CA GLN A 50 -0.93 -5.06 8.00
C GLN A 50 -0.68 -4.08 9.15
N PHE A 51 0.15 -3.06 8.93
CA PHE A 51 0.37 -2.00 9.93
C PHE A 51 -0.93 -1.24 10.24
N GLN A 52 -1.64 -0.75 9.23
CA GLN A 52 -2.87 0.04 9.41
C GLN A 52 -4.00 -0.76 10.07
N PHE A 53 -4.04 -2.07 9.84
CA PHE A 53 -5.09 -2.96 10.34
C PHE A 53 -4.66 -3.89 11.49
N ARG A 54 -3.46 -3.73 12.06
CA ARG A 54 -2.92 -4.58 13.15
C ARG A 54 -3.85 -4.77 14.34
N ASN A 55 -4.67 -3.75 14.60
CA ASN A 55 -5.59 -3.67 15.73
C ASN A 55 -7.06 -3.95 15.36
N GLY A 56 -7.36 -4.29 14.10
CA GLY A 56 -8.71 -4.61 13.61
C GLY A 56 -8.94 -6.12 13.51
N ARG A 57 -10.21 -6.57 13.47
CA ARG A 57 -10.58 -8.00 13.34
C ARG A 57 -10.07 -8.61 12.03
N TRP A 58 -10.18 -7.84 10.96
CA TRP A 58 -9.40 -8.06 9.76
C TRP A 58 -8.08 -7.29 9.89
N ASN A 59 -6.95 -8.01 9.78
CA ASN A 59 -5.60 -7.46 10.00
C ASN A 59 -4.68 -7.60 8.78
N CYS A 60 -5.24 -7.85 7.59
CA CYS A 60 -4.50 -7.99 6.34
C CYS A 60 -3.50 -9.17 6.30
N SER A 61 -3.49 -10.07 7.30
CA SER A 61 -2.54 -11.18 7.43
C SER A 61 -2.61 -12.20 6.31
N ALA A 62 -3.82 -12.47 5.81
CA ALA A 62 -3.99 -13.39 4.69
C ALA A 62 -3.23 -12.91 3.44
N LEU A 63 -3.03 -11.60 3.24
CA LEU A 63 -2.35 -11.10 2.05
C LEU A 63 -0.83 -11.33 2.13
N GLY A 64 -0.24 -11.89 1.08
CA GLY A 64 1.20 -12.12 0.97
C GLY A 64 1.72 -13.49 1.46
N GLU A 65 0.89 -14.34 2.09
CA GLU A 65 1.36 -15.64 2.63
C GLU A 65 1.95 -16.61 1.59
N ARG A 66 1.41 -16.63 0.36
CA ARG A 66 1.88 -17.52 -0.72
C ARG A 66 2.60 -16.78 -1.83
N THR A 67 2.18 -15.54 -2.09
CA THR A 67 2.71 -14.69 -3.14
C THR A 67 2.19 -13.27 -2.95
N VAL A 68 3.03 -12.29 -3.27
CA VAL A 68 2.66 -10.87 -3.35
C VAL A 68 1.79 -10.59 -4.58
N PHE A 69 1.77 -11.51 -5.56
CA PHE A 69 0.97 -11.42 -6.76
C PHE A 69 -0.24 -12.37 -6.69
N GLY A 70 -1.44 -11.86 -6.88
CA GLY A 70 -2.60 -12.71 -7.23
C GLY A 70 -3.45 -13.24 -6.08
N LYS A 71 -3.20 -12.84 -4.81
CA LYS A 71 -4.20 -13.07 -3.75
C LYS A 71 -5.26 -11.98 -3.81
N GLU A 72 -6.40 -12.32 -4.42
CA GLU A 72 -7.58 -11.47 -4.47
C GLU A 72 -8.49 -11.76 -3.26
N LEU A 73 -8.94 -10.71 -2.57
CA LEU A 73 -10.03 -10.84 -1.62
C LEU A 73 -11.31 -11.16 -2.41
N LYS A 74 -12.04 -12.21 -2.01
CA LYS A 74 -13.22 -12.67 -2.75
C LYS A 74 -14.37 -11.65 -2.69
N VAL A 75 -14.57 -11.05 -1.53
CA VAL A 75 -15.63 -10.07 -1.28
C VAL A 75 -15.20 -8.67 -1.73
N GLY A 76 -16.08 -7.95 -2.43
CA GLY A 76 -15.92 -6.55 -2.80
C GLY A 76 -16.17 -5.58 -1.64
N SER A 77 -15.51 -5.82 -0.50
CA SER A 77 -15.67 -5.06 0.74
C SER A 77 -14.79 -3.80 0.82
N ARG A 78 -14.96 -3.01 1.90
CA ARG A 78 -14.11 -1.84 2.19
C ARG A 78 -12.64 -2.23 2.36
N GLU A 79 -12.37 -3.36 2.99
CA GLU A 79 -11.03 -3.90 3.20
C GLU A 79 -10.38 -4.21 1.86
N ALA A 80 -11.14 -4.79 0.92
CA ALA A 80 -10.66 -4.98 -0.44
C ALA A 80 -10.35 -3.65 -1.13
N ALA A 81 -11.23 -2.66 -1.03
CA ALA A 81 -11.00 -1.33 -1.61
C ALA A 81 -9.67 -0.72 -1.15
N PHE A 82 -9.39 -0.77 0.15
CA PHE A 82 -8.12 -0.31 0.71
C PHE A 82 -6.92 -1.12 0.20
N THR A 83 -7.02 -2.46 0.16
CA THR A 83 -5.94 -3.32 -0.34
C THR A 83 -5.55 -2.99 -1.79
N TYR A 84 -6.52 -2.84 -2.68
CA TYR A 84 -6.26 -2.48 -4.08
C TYR A 84 -5.55 -1.11 -4.18
N ALA A 85 -6.04 -0.12 -3.43
CA ALA A 85 -5.45 1.22 -3.43
C ALA A 85 -4.02 1.24 -2.88
N ILE A 86 -3.76 0.65 -1.70
CA ILE A 86 -2.43 0.69 -1.07
C ILE A 86 -1.40 -0.13 -1.86
N ILE A 87 -1.79 -1.24 -2.49
CA ILE A 87 -0.88 -2.03 -3.34
C ILE A 87 -0.59 -1.29 -4.64
N ALA A 88 -1.58 -0.71 -5.31
CA ALA A 88 -1.36 0.07 -6.52
C ALA A 88 -0.46 1.29 -6.26
N ALA A 89 -0.67 1.97 -5.13
CA ALA A 89 0.17 3.06 -4.66
C ALA A 89 1.59 2.57 -4.33
N GLY A 90 1.74 1.42 -3.65
CA GLY A 90 3.04 0.83 -3.32
C GLY A 90 3.87 0.48 -4.55
N VAL A 91 3.24 -0.09 -5.58
CA VAL A 91 3.91 -0.38 -6.85
C VAL A 91 4.33 0.90 -7.56
N ALA A 92 3.46 1.90 -7.65
CA ALA A 92 3.81 3.19 -8.27
C ALA A 92 4.95 3.90 -7.51
N HIS A 93 4.90 3.89 -6.18
CA HIS A 93 5.93 4.46 -5.30
C HIS A 93 7.29 3.79 -5.52
N ALA A 94 7.34 2.45 -5.49
CA ALA A 94 8.56 1.70 -5.69
C ALA A 94 9.17 1.90 -7.08
N ILE A 95 8.35 1.90 -8.15
CA ILE A 95 8.83 2.16 -9.51
C ILE A 95 9.42 3.58 -9.61
N THR A 96 8.70 4.60 -9.14
CA THR A 96 9.21 5.98 -9.15
C THR A 96 10.50 6.12 -8.35
N ALA A 97 10.60 5.47 -7.19
CA ALA A 97 11.82 5.48 -6.37
C ALA A 97 13.00 4.79 -7.07
N ALA A 98 12.75 3.66 -7.74
CA ALA A 98 13.79 2.95 -8.49
C ALA A 98 14.28 3.76 -9.70
N CYS A 99 13.38 4.47 -10.38
CA CYS A 99 13.74 5.40 -11.46
C CYS A 99 14.62 6.54 -10.98
N THR A 100 14.31 7.18 -9.84
CA THR A 100 15.13 8.28 -9.30
C THR A 100 16.49 7.83 -8.80
N GLN A 101 16.59 6.59 -8.32
CA GLN A 101 17.84 5.99 -7.88
C GLN A 101 18.70 5.46 -9.03
N GLY A 102 18.15 5.36 -10.25
CA GLY A 102 18.85 4.78 -11.40
C GLY A 102 18.89 3.25 -11.40
N ASN A 103 18.02 2.59 -10.64
CA ASN A 103 17.94 1.13 -10.55
C ASN A 103 17.16 0.49 -11.72
N LEU A 104 16.45 1.30 -12.52
CA LEU A 104 15.73 0.87 -13.72
C LEU A 104 16.30 1.58 -14.95
N SER A 105 16.53 0.83 -16.03
CA SER A 105 17.23 1.35 -17.23
C SER A 105 16.39 2.30 -18.07
N ASP A 106 15.07 2.10 -18.10
CA ASP A 106 14.17 2.76 -19.06
C ASP A 106 13.51 4.03 -18.49
N CYS A 107 13.98 4.52 -17.35
CA CYS A 107 13.47 5.72 -16.71
C CYS A 107 14.56 6.45 -15.91
N GLY A 108 14.24 7.63 -15.40
CA GLY A 108 15.15 8.45 -14.61
C GLY A 108 14.42 9.55 -13.86
N CYS A 109 15.15 10.61 -13.54
CA CYS A 109 14.60 11.81 -12.93
C CYS A 109 13.69 12.58 -13.91
N ASP A 110 12.67 13.25 -13.37
CA ASP A 110 11.92 14.26 -14.10
C ASP A 110 12.79 15.48 -14.39
N LYS A 111 12.84 15.87 -15.66
CA LYS A 111 13.67 16.96 -16.17
C LYS A 111 12.87 18.21 -16.53
N GLU A 112 11.54 18.18 -16.47
CA GLU A 112 10.70 19.28 -16.97
C GLU A 112 11.01 20.64 -16.33
N LYS A 113 11.27 20.64 -15.02
CA LYS A 113 11.53 21.87 -14.24
C LYS A 113 13.01 22.09 -13.95
N GLN A 114 13.90 21.20 -14.41
CA GLN A 114 15.30 21.23 -14.02
C GLN A 114 15.98 22.54 -14.46
N GLY A 115 16.64 23.22 -13.52
CA GLY A 115 17.34 24.49 -13.77
C GLY A 115 16.46 25.74 -13.78
N GLN A 116 15.14 25.62 -13.64
CA GLN A 116 14.25 26.78 -13.54
C GLN A 116 14.39 27.48 -12.18
N TYR A 117 14.28 28.81 -12.16
CA TYR A 117 14.37 29.62 -10.95
C TYR A 117 12.97 30.07 -10.49
N HIS A 118 12.62 29.78 -9.24
CA HIS A 118 11.38 30.21 -8.63
C HIS A 118 11.55 31.61 -8.02
N LYS A 119 11.18 32.65 -8.78
CA LYS A 119 11.43 34.06 -8.42
C LYS A 119 10.75 34.50 -7.12
N GLU A 120 9.53 34.03 -6.86
CA GLU A 120 8.73 34.45 -5.70
C GLU A 120 9.26 33.89 -4.38
N GLU A 121 9.86 32.70 -4.39
CA GLU A 121 10.33 32.03 -3.16
C GLU A 121 11.87 31.95 -3.05
N GLY A 122 12.59 32.51 -4.02
CA GLY A 122 14.05 32.67 -3.96
C GLY A 122 14.85 31.36 -4.01
N TRP A 123 14.38 30.34 -4.73
CA TRP A 123 15.07 29.05 -4.86
C TRP A 123 15.08 28.53 -6.30
N LYS A 124 15.99 27.60 -6.60
CA LYS A 124 16.13 26.98 -7.93
C LYS A 124 15.80 25.51 -7.94
N TRP A 125 15.17 25.04 -9.01
CA TRP A 125 15.01 23.62 -9.27
C TRP A 125 16.36 22.97 -9.57
N GLY A 126 16.62 21.83 -8.95
CA GLY A 126 17.82 21.03 -9.21
C GLY A 126 17.67 19.62 -8.68
N GLY A 127 18.78 18.92 -8.45
CA GLY A 127 18.75 17.53 -7.99
C GLY A 127 18.07 16.57 -8.97
N CYS A 128 17.52 15.48 -8.43
CA CYS A 128 16.76 14.48 -9.16
C CYS A 128 15.31 14.53 -8.70
N SER A 129 14.44 15.17 -9.48
CA SER A 129 13.00 15.17 -9.18
C SER A 129 12.38 13.82 -9.55
N ALA A 130 11.47 13.34 -8.71
CA ALA A 130 10.78 12.08 -8.91
C ALA A 130 9.73 12.15 -10.03
N ASP A 131 9.90 11.33 -11.07
CA ASP A 131 8.92 11.18 -12.15
C ASP A 131 7.77 10.25 -11.72
N ILE A 132 6.80 10.85 -11.03
CA ILE A 132 5.60 10.14 -10.58
C ILE A 132 4.70 9.70 -11.74
N ARG A 133 4.70 10.44 -12.86
CA ARG A 133 3.86 10.10 -14.02
C ARG A 133 4.30 8.79 -14.66
N TYR A 134 5.62 8.59 -14.80
CA TYR A 134 6.15 7.31 -15.26
C TYR A 134 5.77 6.17 -14.32
N GLY A 135 5.98 6.34 -13.01
CA GLY A 135 5.68 5.28 -12.03
C GLY A 135 4.21 4.90 -11.98
N ILE A 136 3.31 5.89 -12.01
CA ILE A 136 1.85 5.66 -12.12
C ILE A 136 1.50 4.97 -13.43
N GLY A 137 2.05 5.43 -14.55
CA GLY A 137 1.79 4.85 -15.86
C GLY A 137 2.19 3.38 -15.93
N PHE A 138 3.38 3.04 -15.44
CA PHE A 138 3.84 1.66 -15.44
C PHE A 138 3.08 0.80 -14.42
N ALA A 139 2.84 1.30 -13.20
CA ALA A 139 2.02 0.61 -12.21
C ALA A 139 0.62 0.33 -12.74
N LYS A 140 0.02 1.26 -13.48
CA LYS A 140 -1.27 1.08 -14.17
C LYS A 140 -1.23 -0.06 -15.16
N VAL A 141 -0.25 -0.07 -16.05
CA VAL A 141 -0.10 -1.14 -17.06
C VAL A 141 0.04 -2.51 -16.39
N PHE A 142 0.78 -2.63 -15.29
CA PHE A 142 1.02 -3.93 -14.66
C PHE A 142 -0.08 -4.37 -13.67
N VAL A 143 -0.46 -3.50 -12.72
CA VAL A 143 -1.41 -3.84 -11.65
C VAL A 143 -2.79 -4.10 -12.23
N ASP A 144 -3.22 -3.32 -13.22
CA ASP A 144 -4.54 -3.44 -13.83
C ASP A 144 -4.60 -4.58 -14.87
N ALA A 145 -3.46 -5.15 -15.28
CA ALA A 145 -3.40 -6.20 -16.30
C ALA A 145 -4.17 -7.49 -15.96
N ARG A 146 -4.46 -7.72 -14.67
CA ARG A 146 -5.28 -8.86 -14.20
C ARG A 146 -6.79 -8.61 -14.29
N GLU A 147 -7.20 -7.35 -14.38
CA GLU A 147 -8.60 -6.93 -14.37
C GLU A 147 -9.24 -7.07 -15.76
N ILE A 148 -9.41 -8.32 -16.21
CA ILE A 148 -9.83 -8.65 -17.58
C ILE A 148 -11.36 -8.76 -17.71
N LYS A 149 -12.06 -9.14 -16.63
CA LYS A 149 -13.49 -9.42 -16.65
C LYS A 149 -14.30 -8.13 -16.72
N GLN A 150 -15.36 -8.09 -17.52
CA GLN A 150 -16.28 -6.94 -17.58
C GLN A 150 -17.41 -7.08 -16.56
N ASN A 151 -17.07 -6.96 -15.28
CA ASN A 151 -18.04 -7.05 -14.18
C ASN A 151 -17.89 -5.88 -13.17
N ALA A 152 -18.83 -5.76 -12.24
CA ALA A 152 -18.84 -4.69 -11.25
C ALA A 152 -17.61 -4.74 -10.32
N ARG A 153 -17.12 -5.95 -10.01
CA ARG A 153 -15.92 -6.16 -9.19
C ARG A 153 -14.68 -5.57 -9.85
N THR A 154 -14.48 -5.80 -11.14
CA THR A 154 -13.36 -5.24 -11.90
C THR A 154 -13.44 -3.72 -11.99
N LEU A 155 -14.62 -3.14 -12.22
CA LEU A 155 -14.77 -1.67 -12.16
C LEU A 155 -14.37 -1.11 -10.78
N MET A 156 -14.72 -1.82 -9.70
CA MET A 156 -14.38 -1.43 -8.33
C MET A 156 -12.88 -1.53 -8.08
N ASN A 157 -12.24 -2.61 -8.53
CA ASN A 157 -10.80 -2.82 -8.39
C ASN A 157 -10.01 -1.75 -9.16
N LEU A 158 -10.38 -1.49 -10.42
CA LEU A 158 -9.75 -0.47 -11.26
C LEU A 158 -9.90 0.94 -10.65
N HIS A 159 -11.09 1.27 -10.13
CA HIS A 159 -11.32 2.54 -9.44
C HIS A 159 -10.40 2.69 -8.23
N ASN A 160 -10.34 1.69 -7.36
CA ASN A 160 -9.52 1.77 -6.14
C ASN A 160 -8.01 1.76 -6.44
N ASN A 161 -7.57 1.01 -7.46
CA ASN A 161 -6.19 1.08 -7.94
C ASN A 161 -5.83 2.51 -8.37
N GLU A 162 -6.73 3.15 -9.12
CA GLU A 162 -6.54 4.53 -9.56
C GLU A 162 -6.55 5.51 -8.39
N ALA A 163 -7.48 5.36 -7.45
CA ALA A 163 -7.54 6.19 -6.25
C ALA A 163 -6.22 6.15 -5.46
N GLY A 164 -5.64 4.95 -5.27
CA GLY A 164 -4.33 4.81 -4.63
C GLY A 164 -3.21 5.55 -5.37
N ARG A 165 -3.15 5.41 -6.70
CA ARG A 165 -2.17 6.11 -7.55
C ARG A 165 -2.37 7.64 -7.53
N LYS A 166 -3.63 8.09 -7.54
CA LYS A 166 -3.97 9.52 -7.52
C LYS A 166 -3.61 10.17 -6.19
N ILE A 167 -3.93 9.52 -5.08
CA ILE A 167 -3.56 10.00 -3.74
C ILE A 167 -2.03 10.08 -3.61
N LEU A 168 -1.28 9.13 -4.18
CA LEU A 168 0.19 9.23 -4.22
C LEU A 168 0.66 10.47 -5.00
N GLU A 169 0.09 10.72 -6.19
CA GLU A 169 0.40 11.87 -7.04
C GLU A 169 0.16 13.21 -6.32
N GLU A 170 -0.97 13.33 -5.64
CA GLU A 170 -1.37 14.56 -4.94
C GLU A 170 -0.53 14.84 -3.68
N ASN A 171 0.19 13.84 -3.16
CA ASN A 171 0.98 13.94 -1.94
C ASN A 171 2.50 13.92 -2.18
N MET A 172 2.93 14.19 -3.41
CA MET A 172 4.33 14.45 -3.73
C MET A 172 4.84 15.67 -2.94
N LYS A 173 6.08 15.60 -2.45
CA LYS A 173 6.66 16.63 -1.60
C LYS A 173 7.73 17.43 -2.33
N LEU A 174 7.87 18.71 -1.97
CA LEU A 174 9.04 19.51 -2.35
C LEU A 174 10.07 19.41 -1.22
N GLU A 175 11.25 18.89 -1.51
CA GLU A 175 12.38 18.90 -0.59
C GLU A 175 13.45 19.87 -1.08
N CYS A 176 14.10 20.56 -0.15
CA CYS A 176 15.10 21.58 -0.43
C CYS A 176 16.38 21.33 0.36
N LYS A 177 17.53 21.59 -0.26
CA LYS A 177 18.83 21.65 0.39
C LYS A 177 19.40 23.06 0.35
N CYS A 178 19.88 23.51 1.50
CA CYS A 178 20.52 24.81 1.67
C CYS A 178 22.02 24.72 1.42
N HIS A 179 22.57 25.74 0.76
CA HIS A 179 23.97 25.78 0.30
C HIS A 179 24.73 27.03 0.77
N GLY A 180 24.21 27.81 1.70
CA GLY A 180 24.86 29.01 2.20
C GLY A 180 25.99 28.73 3.20
N VAL A 181 26.83 29.76 3.43
CA VAL A 181 27.94 29.71 4.39
C VAL A 181 27.44 29.26 5.76
N SER A 182 28.17 28.34 6.41
CA SER A 182 27.82 27.75 7.71
C SER A 182 26.44 27.07 7.76
N GLY A 183 25.93 26.58 6.62
CA GLY A 183 24.61 25.92 6.55
C GLY A 183 23.42 26.87 6.43
N SER A 184 23.66 28.16 6.15
CA SER A 184 22.58 29.13 5.90
C SER A 184 21.77 28.79 4.64
N CYS A 185 20.49 29.18 4.62
CA CYS A 185 19.56 28.93 3.51
C CYS A 185 19.43 30.10 2.52
N THR A 186 20.45 30.97 2.42
CA THR A 186 20.46 32.12 1.48
C THR A 186 20.36 31.69 0.03
N THR A 187 20.88 30.51 -0.31
CA THR A 187 20.61 29.82 -1.57
C THR A 187 20.17 28.40 -1.24
N LYS A 188 19.03 27.98 -1.78
CA LYS A 188 18.55 26.61 -1.67
C LYS A 188 18.16 26.05 -3.04
N THR A 189 18.38 24.75 -3.20
CA THR A 189 18.01 23.98 -4.38
C THR A 189 16.93 23.00 -3.96
N CYS A 190 15.83 22.92 -4.71
CA CYS A 190 14.72 22.01 -4.39
C CYS A 190 14.41 21.04 -5.52
N TRP A 191 13.80 19.91 -5.16
CA TRP A 191 13.34 18.87 -6.06
C TRP A 191 12.07 18.22 -5.52
N THR A 192 11.29 17.64 -6.43
CA THR A 192 10.09 16.88 -6.06
C THR A 192 10.50 15.47 -5.61
N THR A 193 9.96 14.99 -4.50
CA THR A 193 10.23 13.67 -3.93
C THR A 193 8.94 12.95 -3.57
N LEU A 194 9.02 11.63 -3.42
CA LEU A 194 7.91 10.80 -2.95
C LEU A 194 7.65 11.05 -1.45
N PRO A 195 6.38 10.97 -1.00
CA PRO A 195 6.07 10.99 0.43
C PRO A 195 6.61 9.74 1.13
N LYS A 196 6.75 9.81 2.45
CA LYS A 196 6.97 8.61 3.26
C LYS A 196 5.74 7.71 3.12
N PHE A 197 5.94 6.43 2.80
CA PHE A 197 4.83 5.53 2.52
C PHE A 197 3.88 5.34 3.70
N ARG A 198 4.39 5.43 4.93
CA ARG A 198 3.58 5.43 6.16
C ARG A 198 2.55 6.57 6.20
N GLU A 199 2.92 7.77 5.76
CA GLU A 199 2.01 8.92 5.72
C GLU A 199 0.88 8.67 4.71
N LEU A 200 1.23 8.12 3.55
CA LEU A 200 0.27 7.70 2.54
C LEU A 200 -0.69 6.63 3.08
N GLY A 201 -0.18 5.68 3.87
CA GLY A 201 -0.97 4.66 4.56
C GLY A 201 -2.02 5.25 5.49
N TYR A 202 -1.70 6.32 6.21
CA TYR A 202 -2.68 7.03 7.05
C TYR A 202 -3.75 7.74 6.21
N ILE A 203 -3.37 8.44 5.14
CA ILE A 203 -4.32 9.12 4.25
C ILE A 203 -5.31 8.11 3.63
N LEU A 204 -4.79 6.99 3.11
CA LEU A 204 -5.63 5.92 2.58
C LEU A 204 -6.50 5.29 3.66
N LYS A 205 -6.03 5.24 4.92
CA LYS A 205 -6.80 4.68 6.04
C LYS A 205 -7.98 5.59 6.42
N ASP A 206 -7.82 6.90 6.29
CA ASP A 206 -8.89 7.87 6.44
C ASP A 206 -9.91 7.74 5.29
N LYS A 207 -9.44 7.64 4.04
CA LYS A 207 -10.30 7.34 2.89
C LYS A 207 -11.05 6.01 3.03
N TYR A 208 -10.47 5.01 3.70
CA TYR A 208 -11.16 3.76 4.01
C TYR A 208 -12.30 3.95 5.02
N ASN A 209 -12.12 4.81 6.03
CA ASN A 209 -13.16 5.10 7.01
C ASN A 209 -14.36 5.81 6.35
N GLU A 210 -14.11 6.62 5.33
CA GLU A 210 -15.09 7.36 4.54
C GLU A 210 -15.55 6.64 3.26
N ALA A 211 -15.11 5.39 3.05
CA ALA A 211 -15.35 4.66 1.81
C ALA A 211 -16.84 4.57 1.46
N VAL A 212 -17.16 4.69 0.18
CA VAL A 212 -18.52 4.85 -0.31
C VAL A 212 -19.04 3.55 -0.94
N GLN A 213 -20.25 3.13 -0.56
CA GLN A 213 -20.90 2.01 -1.21
C GLN A 213 -21.40 2.42 -2.60
N VAL A 214 -21.07 1.63 -3.61
CA VAL A 214 -21.43 1.88 -5.01
C VAL A 214 -22.21 0.71 -5.61
N GLU A 215 -22.92 0.98 -6.69
CA GLU A 215 -23.62 -0.04 -7.47
C GLU A 215 -23.36 0.15 -8.99
N PRO A 216 -23.32 -0.94 -9.76
CA PRO A 216 -23.08 -0.85 -11.19
C PRO A 216 -24.30 -0.31 -11.94
N VAL A 217 -24.07 0.67 -12.80
CA VAL A 217 -25.03 1.07 -13.83
C VAL A 217 -24.86 0.14 -15.02
N ARG A 218 -25.94 -0.54 -15.44
CA ARG A 218 -25.92 -1.50 -16.55
C ARG A 218 -26.47 -0.86 -17.82
N ALA A 219 -25.80 -1.10 -18.94
CA ALA A 219 -26.33 -0.69 -20.24
C ALA A 219 -27.59 -1.50 -20.60
N SER A 220 -28.61 -0.82 -21.14
CA SER A 220 -29.93 -1.38 -21.44
C SER A 220 -29.88 -2.58 -22.39
N ARG A 221 -28.99 -2.57 -23.39
CA ARG A 221 -28.90 -3.62 -24.41
C ARG A 221 -28.11 -4.88 -24.01
N ASN A 222 -27.03 -4.75 -23.23
CA ASN A 222 -26.08 -5.85 -23.03
C ASN A 222 -25.98 -6.34 -21.58
N LYS A 223 -26.74 -5.76 -20.63
CA LYS A 223 -26.63 -5.98 -19.16
C LYS A 223 -25.21 -5.85 -18.59
N ARG A 224 -24.24 -5.40 -19.38
CA ARG A 224 -22.85 -5.18 -18.96
C ARG A 224 -22.78 -3.90 -18.12
N PRO A 225 -22.06 -3.93 -16.98
CA PRO A 225 -21.84 -2.74 -16.19
C PRO A 225 -20.92 -1.78 -16.93
N THR A 226 -21.33 -0.51 -17.04
CA THR A 226 -20.57 0.53 -17.76
C THR A 226 -19.76 1.40 -16.80
N PHE A 227 -20.35 1.79 -15.67
CA PHE A 227 -19.68 2.55 -14.62
C PHE A 227 -20.33 2.31 -13.26
N LEU A 228 -19.67 2.78 -12.20
CA LEU A 228 -20.15 2.71 -10.82
C LEU A 228 -20.76 4.06 -10.42
N LYS A 229 -21.91 4.01 -9.74
CA LYS A 229 -22.52 5.18 -9.10
C LYS A 229 -22.62 4.96 -7.60
N ILE A 230 -22.67 6.05 -6.84
CA ILE A 230 -22.91 5.99 -5.39
C ILE A 230 -24.28 5.36 -5.13
N LYS A 231 -24.34 4.39 -4.22
CA LYS A 231 -25.57 3.68 -3.85
C LYS A 231 -26.44 4.56 -2.96
N LYS A 232 -27.13 5.53 -3.58
CA LYS A 232 -28.10 6.42 -2.94
C LYS A 232 -29.38 6.50 -3.79
N PRO A 233 -30.58 6.53 -3.17
CA PRO A 233 -31.83 6.71 -3.89
C PRO A 233 -31.79 7.98 -4.76
N LEU A 234 -32.31 7.89 -5.99
CA LEU A 234 -32.47 9.01 -6.91
C LEU A 234 -31.18 9.78 -7.28
N SER A 235 -29.99 9.20 -7.01
CA SER A 235 -28.71 9.81 -7.38
C SER A 235 -27.99 8.98 -8.46
N TYR A 236 -27.49 9.68 -9.48
CA TYR A 236 -26.55 9.15 -10.50
C TYR A 236 -25.13 9.68 -10.30
N ARG A 237 -24.82 10.21 -9.11
CA ARG A 237 -23.52 10.77 -8.79
C ARG A 237 -22.44 9.69 -8.82
N LYS A 238 -21.37 9.95 -9.57
CA LYS A 238 -20.15 9.13 -9.57
C LYS A 238 -19.31 9.43 -8.31
N PRO A 239 -18.59 8.44 -7.76
CA PRO A 239 -17.58 8.68 -6.74
C PRO A 239 -16.47 9.59 -7.30
N MET A 240 -15.77 10.31 -6.42
CA MET A 240 -14.55 11.02 -6.80
C MET A 240 -13.45 10.01 -7.13
N ASP A 241 -12.46 10.43 -7.92
CA ASP A 241 -11.31 9.60 -8.28
C ASP A 241 -10.43 9.23 -7.07
N THR A 242 -10.43 10.05 -6.02
CA THR A 242 -9.75 9.78 -4.73
C THR A 242 -10.62 9.07 -3.69
N ASP A 243 -11.89 8.77 -3.99
CA ASP A 243 -12.76 8.01 -3.08
C ASP A 243 -12.44 6.53 -3.16
N LEU A 244 -12.37 5.85 -2.01
CA LEU A 244 -12.40 4.39 -1.98
C LEU A 244 -13.84 3.90 -2.06
N VAL A 245 -14.07 2.88 -2.90
CA VAL A 245 -15.41 2.39 -3.21
C VAL A 245 -15.53 0.89 -3.01
N TYR A 246 -16.70 0.45 -2.53
CA TYR A 246 -17.00 -0.96 -2.31
C TYR A 246 -18.41 -1.32 -2.79
N ILE A 247 -18.62 -2.57 -3.20
CA ILE A 247 -19.91 -3.05 -3.73
C ILE A 247 -20.67 -3.92 -2.72
N GLU A 248 -19.95 -4.58 -1.81
CA GLU A 248 -20.50 -5.54 -0.84
C GLU A 248 -20.17 -5.13 0.59
N LYS A 249 -21.08 -5.39 1.53
CA LYS A 249 -20.81 -5.13 2.95
C LYS A 249 -19.68 -6.04 3.44
N SER A 250 -18.84 -5.52 4.33
CA SER A 250 -17.80 -6.31 4.97
C SER A 250 -18.41 -7.51 5.71
N PRO A 251 -17.84 -8.72 5.55
CA PRO A 251 -18.30 -9.91 6.25
C PRO A 251 -18.00 -9.82 7.75
N ASN A 252 -18.48 -10.81 8.51
CA ASN A 252 -18.08 -10.95 9.91
C ASN A 252 -16.68 -11.61 9.97
N TYR A 253 -15.71 -10.89 10.54
CA TYR A 253 -14.33 -11.37 10.68
C TYR A 253 -14.03 -12.10 12.00
N CYS A 254 -15.05 -12.37 12.82
CA CYS A 254 -14.88 -13.02 14.13
C CYS A 254 -14.49 -14.50 14.01
N GLU A 255 -15.11 -15.21 13.08
CA GLU A 255 -14.91 -16.64 12.84
C GLU A 255 -14.12 -16.86 11.55
N GLU A 256 -13.46 -18.00 11.46
CA GLU A 256 -12.83 -18.43 10.22
C GLU A 256 -13.91 -18.75 9.17
N ASP A 257 -13.75 -18.19 7.99
CA ASP A 257 -14.65 -18.45 6.86
C ASP A 257 -13.85 -18.45 5.55
N PRO A 258 -13.59 -19.64 4.97
CA PRO A 258 -12.89 -19.78 3.69
C PRO A 258 -13.60 -19.13 2.49
N VAL A 259 -14.91 -18.91 2.58
CA VAL A 259 -15.72 -18.30 1.51
C VAL A 259 -15.45 -16.81 1.43
N THR A 260 -15.47 -16.12 2.57
CA THR A 260 -15.17 -14.68 2.63
C THR A 260 -13.67 -14.39 2.73
N GLY A 261 -12.86 -15.39 3.12
CA GLY A 261 -11.43 -15.24 3.37
C GLY A 261 -11.11 -14.70 4.76
N SER A 262 -12.05 -14.80 5.70
CA SER A 262 -11.82 -14.49 7.11
C SER A 262 -10.97 -15.59 7.75
N VAL A 263 -9.94 -15.21 8.50
CA VAL A 263 -9.10 -16.12 9.31
C VAL A 263 -9.61 -16.26 10.75
N GLY A 264 -10.65 -15.50 11.13
CA GLY A 264 -11.15 -15.42 12.50
C GLY A 264 -10.26 -14.62 13.45
N THR A 265 -10.71 -14.50 14.70
CA THR A 265 -9.97 -13.78 15.76
C THR A 265 -9.48 -14.68 16.90
N GLN A 266 -9.71 -15.99 16.81
CA GLN A 266 -9.23 -16.95 17.80
C GLN A 266 -7.71 -16.88 17.94
N GLY A 267 -7.21 -16.92 19.18
CA GLY A 267 -5.77 -16.83 19.49
C GLY A 267 -5.15 -15.44 19.30
N ARG A 268 -5.90 -14.45 18.80
CA ARG A 268 -5.36 -13.10 18.60
C ARG A 268 -5.17 -12.37 19.93
N MET A 269 -4.07 -11.61 20.01
CA MET A 269 -3.83 -10.71 21.13
C MET A 269 -4.88 -9.60 21.18
N CYS A 270 -5.32 -9.28 22.39
CA CYS A 270 -6.23 -8.18 22.65
C CYS A 270 -5.76 -7.35 23.84
N ASN A 271 -6.27 -6.13 23.95
CA ASN A 271 -5.96 -5.24 25.06
C ASN A 271 -7.18 -5.12 25.99
N LYS A 272 -7.03 -5.54 27.25
CA LYS A 272 -8.11 -5.51 28.24
C LYS A 272 -8.54 -4.08 28.61
N THR A 273 -7.62 -3.11 28.59
CA THR A 273 -7.92 -1.72 29.01
C THR A 273 -8.38 -0.83 27.86
N ALA A 274 -8.27 -1.29 26.61
CA ALA A 274 -8.67 -0.52 25.44
C ALA A 274 -10.19 -0.65 25.18
N GLN A 275 -10.85 0.47 24.89
CA GLN A 275 -12.27 0.48 24.48
C GLN A 275 -12.49 0.50 22.97
N GLN A 276 -11.41 0.53 22.19
CA GLN A 276 -11.47 0.59 20.72
C GLN A 276 -11.44 -0.82 20.09
N SER A 277 -11.22 -0.91 18.78
CA SER A 277 -11.22 -2.15 18.00
C SER A 277 -10.25 -3.23 18.49
N ASN A 278 -9.19 -2.86 19.23
CA ASN A 278 -8.24 -3.79 19.87
C ASN A 278 -8.65 -4.22 21.29
N GLY A 279 -9.75 -3.69 21.82
CA GLY A 279 -10.32 -4.10 23.09
C GLY A 279 -10.71 -5.57 23.08
N CYS A 280 -10.47 -6.30 24.16
CA CYS A 280 -10.78 -7.74 24.21
C CYS A 280 -12.26 -8.06 23.93
N ASP A 281 -13.19 -7.20 24.36
CA ASP A 281 -14.61 -7.39 24.10
C ASP A 281 -14.94 -7.35 22.59
N LEU A 282 -14.33 -6.40 21.88
CA LEU A 282 -14.53 -6.24 20.44
C LEU A 282 -13.69 -7.23 19.63
N MET A 283 -12.43 -7.45 19.98
CA MET A 283 -11.54 -8.35 19.23
C MET A 283 -11.99 -9.81 19.35
N CYS A 284 -12.41 -10.23 20.53
CA CYS A 284 -12.79 -11.61 20.81
C CYS A 284 -14.28 -11.89 20.58
N CYS A 285 -15.02 -10.89 20.10
CA CYS A 285 -16.42 -11.04 19.68
C CYS A 285 -17.33 -11.66 20.74
N GLY A 286 -17.08 -11.33 22.02
CA GLY A 286 -17.85 -11.86 23.15
C GLY A 286 -17.49 -13.28 23.62
N ARG A 287 -16.54 -13.98 22.96
CA ARG A 287 -16.10 -15.34 23.37
C ARG A 287 -15.25 -15.33 24.66
N GLY A 288 -14.83 -14.15 25.11
CA GLY A 288 -13.87 -13.98 26.20
C GLY A 288 -12.42 -14.18 25.75
N TYR A 289 -11.51 -14.13 26.72
CA TYR A 289 -10.06 -14.20 26.47
C TYR A 289 -9.35 -15.03 27.53
N ASN A 290 -8.21 -15.62 27.16
CA ASN A 290 -7.27 -16.25 28.06
C ASN A 290 -6.25 -15.22 28.54
N THR A 291 -5.76 -15.38 29.77
CA THR A 291 -4.73 -14.53 30.36
C THR A 291 -3.46 -15.35 30.54
N HIS A 292 -2.36 -14.87 29.99
CA HIS A 292 -1.05 -15.47 30.14
C HIS A 292 -0.10 -14.49 30.83
N GLN A 293 0.61 -14.93 31.86
CA GLN A 293 1.61 -14.11 32.54
C GLN A 293 3.01 -14.45 32.03
N TYR A 294 3.75 -13.44 31.57
CA TYR A 294 5.13 -13.58 31.11
C TYR A 294 6.04 -12.58 31.81
N SER A 295 7.29 -12.96 32.05
CA SER A 295 8.32 -12.01 32.48
C SER A 295 9.00 -11.43 31.23
N ARG A 296 8.75 -10.16 30.95
CA ARG A 296 9.43 -9.45 29.87
C ARG A 296 10.77 -8.96 30.41
N VAL A 297 11.85 -9.34 29.74
CA VAL A 297 13.22 -8.93 30.09
C VAL A 297 13.74 -7.96 29.02
N TRP A 298 14.31 -6.83 29.42
CA TRP A 298 14.93 -5.88 28.49
C TRP A 298 16.13 -5.16 29.12
N GLN A 299 16.96 -4.58 28.26
CA GLN A 299 18.08 -3.74 28.69
C GLN A 299 17.56 -2.36 29.10
N CYS A 300 17.82 -1.98 30.35
CA CYS A 300 17.35 -0.75 30.96
C CYS A 300 18.52 0.02 31.59
N ASN A 301 18.28 1.28 31.98
CA ASN A 301 19.27 2.11 32.69
C ASN A 301 20.63 2.14 31.99
N CYS A 302 20.61 2.17 30.65
CA CYS A 302 21.79 2.14 29.83
C CYS A 302 22.62 3.41 29.99
N LYS A 303 23.90 3.25 30.34
CA LYS A 303 24.88 4.34 30.44
C LYS A 303 25.92 4.19 29.34
N PHE A 304 26.11 5.27 28.59
CA PHE A 304 27.21 5.37 27.64
C PHE A 304 28.49 5.68 28.39
N HIS A 305 29.51 4.85 28.20
CA HIS A 305 30.85 5.09 28.72
C HIS A 305 31.70 5.66 27.59
N TRP A 306 32.28 6.85 27.83
CA TRP A 306 33.16 7.53 26.88
C TRP A 306 34.53 6.81 26.78
N CYS A 307 34.49 5.61 26.19
CA CYS A 307 35.52 4.90 25.43
C CYS A 307 34.82 3.70 24.74
N CYS A 308 33.71 4.00 24.05
CA CYS A 308 33.03 3.23 23.00
C CYS A 308 32.17 2.02 23.41
N TYR A 309 31.55 2.01 24.59
CA TYR A 309 30.54 0.99 24.87
C TYR A 309 29.37 1.51 25.70
N VAL A 310 28.23 0.85 25.55
CA VAL A 310 27.03 1.08 26.37
C VAL A 310 26.93 -0.05 27.36
N LYS A 311 26.84 0.28 28.65
CA LYS A 311 26.57 -0.69 29.72
C LYS A 311 25.13 -0.52 30.17
N CYS A 312 24.33 -1.58 30.07
CA CYS A 312 22.94 -1.61 30.49
C CYS A 312 22.75 -2.61 31.64
N ASN A 313 21.71 -2.38 32.44
CA ASN A 313 21.24 -3.36 33.40
C ASN A 313 20.19 -4.25 32.71
N THR A 314 20.05 -5.48 33.18
CA THR A 314 18.95 -6.35 32.78
C THR A 314 17.77 -6.10 33.72
N CYS A 315 16.71 -5.48 33.21
CA CYS A 315 15.44 -5.31 33.93
C CYS A 315 14.46 -6.40 33.51
N SER A 316 13.53 -6.71 34.41
CA SER A 316 12.41 -7.61 34.13
C SER A 316 11.13 -7.09 34.76
N GLU A 317 10.02 -7.23 34.05
CA GLU A 317 8.68 -6.90 34.54
C GLU A 317 7.71 -8.04 34.21
N ARG A 318 6.79 -8.32 35.14
CA ARG A 318 5.70 -9.27 34.89
C ARG A 318 4.61 -8.55 34.08
N THR A 319 4.37 -9.03 32.88
CA THR A 319 3.35 -8.51 31.97
C THR A 319 2.29 -9.56 31.70
N GLU A 320 1.02 -9.13 31.68
CA GLU A 320 -0.09 -9.97 31.26
C GLU A 320 -0.36 -9.80 29.76
N VAL A 321 -0.56 -10.92 29.08
CA VAL A 321 -0.96 -10.96 27.67
C VAL A 321 -2.32 -11.64 27.58
N TYR A 322 -3.26 -10.99 26.89
CA TYR A 322 -4.61 -11.50 26.70
C TYR A 322 -4.79 -11.98 25.26
N THR A 323 -5.33 -13.19 25.09
CA THR A 323 -5.58 -13.79 23.78
C THR A 323 -7.02 -14.25 23.66
N CYS A 324 -7.66 -14.02 22.52
CA CYS A 324 -9.05 -14.41 22.31
C CYS A 324 -9.23 -15.93 22.34
N LYS A 325 -10.31 -16.37 22.99
CA LYS A 325 -10.76 -17.77 22.96
C LYS A 325 -11.29 -18.15 21.57
#